data_AF-A0A3R6XCD6-F1
#
_entry.id   AF-A0A3R6XCD6-F1
#
_cell.length_a   1.000
_cell.length_b   1.000
_cell.length_c   1.000
_cell.angle_alpha   90.00
_cell.angle_beta   90.00
_cell.angle_gamma   90.00
#
_symmetry.space_group_name_H-M   'P 1'
#
loop_
_entity.id
_entity.type
_entity.pdbx_description
1 polymer ?
#
loop_
_entity_poly.entity_id
_entity_poly.type
_entity_poly.pdbx_seq_one_letter_code
_entity_poly.pdbx_strand_id
1 'polypeptide(L)'
;MDDIDIEELTKKTGNFKRFYTFVNMLMSALQHKSESVFIDLLTYSDLELYRKRKLGKSAPSTNLPDPVAALNNKRYLILTYAVEFDRVHYPLPLNFVENPSPAMLQRTIRRLKQTLLETRTSSIDGPANKTLASMQAENASLRLRIQQLQDTREDNQDDLSSSVVHLKRQLQ
;
A
#
# COMPACT_ATOMS: atom_id res chain seq x y z
N MET A 1 24.87 16.64 10.69
CA MET A 1 23.55 16.09 10.31
C MET A 1 23.64 14.67 10.79
N ASP A 2 23.12 14.41 11.99
CA ASP A 2 23.27 13.09 12.58
C ASP A 2 22.26 12.17 11.89
N ASP A 3 22.71 11.46 10.86
CA ASP A 3 21.93 10.39 10.25
C ASP A 3 21.63 9.38 11.36
N ILE A 4 20.34 9.17 11.62
CA ILE A 4 19.90 8.23 12.64
C ILE A 4 20.06 6.83 12.05
N ASP A 5 21.04 6.09 12.56
CA ASP A 5 21.12 4.66 12.31
C ASP A 5 19.98 3.94 13.04
N ILE A 6 19.01 3.43 12.28
CA ILE A 6 17.85 2.70 12.78
C ILE A 6 18.26 1.43 13.54
N GLU A 7 19.32 0.75 13.11
CA GLU A 7 19.78 -0.46 13.78
C GLU A 7 20.41 -0.12 15.14
N GLU A 8 21.16 0.97 15.22
CA GLU A 8 21.68 1.49 16.49
C GLU A 8 20.54 1.98 17.41
N LEU A 9 19.57 2.69 16.86
CA LEU A 9 18.37 3.14 17.59
C LEU A 9 17.64 1.96 18.23
N THR A 10 17.32 0.93 17.44
CA THR A 10 16.57 -0.24 17.94
C THR A 10 17.38 -1.03 18.96
N LYS A 11 18.71 -1.10 18.80
CA LYS A 11 19.61 -1.69 19.80
C LYS A 11 19.57 -0.94 21.13
N LYS A 12 19.55 0.41 21.11
CA LYS A 12 19.44 1.24 22.32
C LYS A 12 18.13 1.05 23.08
N THR A 13 17.06 0.68 22.39
CA THR A 13 15.76 0.38 23.04
C THR A 13 15.70 -1.01 23.69
N GLY A 14 16.73 -1.84 23.53
CA GLY A 14 16.76 -3.21 24.07
C GLY A 14 16.04 -4.24 23.20
N ASN A 15 15.39 -3.83 22.11
CA ASN A 15 14.69 -4.72 21.19
C ASN A 15 15.13 -4.41 19.75
N PHE A 16 16.19 -5.10 19.34
CA PHE A 16 16.84 -4.90 18.05
C PHE A 16 15.92 -5.28 16.87
N LYS A 17 15.96 -4.46 15.82
CA LYS A 17 15.32 -4.74 14.53
C LYS A 17 16.29 -4.40 13.41
N ARG A 18 16.41 -5.32 12.44
CA ARG A 18 17.10 -5.04 11.17
C ARG A 18 16.40 -3.90 10.46
N PHE A 19 17.14 -3.11 9.70
CA PHE A 19 16.62 -1.95 8.98
C PHE A 19 15.35 -2.28 8.17
N TYR A 20 15.39 -3.32 7.34
CA TYR A 20 14.25 -3.71 6.49
C TYR A 20 13.02 -4.13 7.31
N THR A 21 13.23 -4.86 8.42
CA THR A 21 12.14 -5.23 9.33
C THR A 21 11.50 -3.99 9.96
N PHE A 22 12.32 -3.02 10.38
CA PHE A 22 11.83 -1.76 10.95
C PHE A 22 11.00 -0.97 9.93
N VAL A 23 11.46 -0.89 8.67
CA VAL A 23 10.72 -0.24 7.58
C VAL A 23 9.37 -0.92 7.34
N ASN A 24 9.32 -2.25 7.33
CA ASN A 24 8.06 -2.98 7.18
C ASN A 24 7.10 -2.77 8.35
N MET A 25 7.63 -2.69 9.58
CA MET A 25 6.83 -2.33 10.76
C MET A 25 6.25 -0.92 10.63
N LEU A 26 7.08 0.05 10.23
CA LEU A 26 6.65 1.42 10.01
C LEU A 26 5.57 1.51 8.91
N MET A 27 5.76 0.81 7.80
CA MET A 27 4.80 0.76 6.70
C MET A 27 3.47 0.11 7.13
N SER A 28 3.54 -0.97 7.91
CA SER A 28 2.36 -1.66 8.44
C SER A 28 1.56 -0.77 9.41
N ALA A 29 2.27 -0.02 10.25
CA ALA A 29 1.66 0.92 11.17
C ALA A 29 1.00 2.13 10.46
N LEU A 30 1.66 2.69 9.44
CA LEU A 30 1.07 3.77 8.60
C LEU A 30 -0.16 3.32 7.82
N GLN A 31 -0.23 2.04 7.45
CA GLN A 31 -1.36 1.45 6.73
C GLN A 31 -2.40 0.82 7.65
N HIS A 32 -2.23 0.91 8.98
CA HIS A 32 -3.09 0.27 9.99
C HIS A 32 -3.33 -1.23 9.73
N LYS A 33 -2.33 -1.95 9.23
CA LYS A 33 -2.43 -3.38 8.86
C LYS A 33 -2.21 -4.35 10.02
N SER A 34 -1.75 -3.85 11.16
CA SER A 34 -1.40 -4.67 12.32
C SER A 34 -1.72 -3.89 13.59
N GLU A 35 -2.34 -4.56 14.56
CA GLU A 35 -2.63 -3.98 15.88
C GLU A 35 -1.39 -3.95 16.78
N SER A 36 -0.39 -4.78 16.49
CA SER A 36 0.85 -4.89 17.26
C SER A 36 1.86 -3.79 16.94
N VAL A 37 1.66 -3.02 15.87
CA VAL A 37 2.52 -1.89 15.51
C VAL A 37 1.69 -0.65 15.18
N PHE A 38 1.95 0.45 15.87
CA PHE A 38 1.27 1.72 15.63
C PHE A 38 2.21 2.90 15.83
N ILE A 39 1.78 4.08 15.37
CA ILE A 39 2.61 5.29 15.37
C ILE A 39 1.88 6.41 16.10
N ASP A 40 2.63 7.11 16.96
CA ASP A 40 2.21 8.36 17.61
C ASP A 40 3.12 9.50 17.17
N LEU A 41 2.62 10.74 17.11
CA LEU A 41 3.42 11.94 16.86
C LEU A 41 3.41 12.81 18.11
N LEU A 42 4.56 12.97 18.75
CA LEU A 42 4.70 13.70 20.00
C LEU A 42 5.54 14.96 19.84
N THR A 43 5.19 16.00 20.58
CA THR A 43 6.05 17.18 20.78
C THR A 43 7.04 16.93 21.93
N TYR A 44 8.01 17.82 22.08
CA TYR A 44 8.95 17.75 23.22
C TYR A 44 8.22 17.89 24.57
N SER A 45 7.21 18.76 24.67
CA SER A 45 6.40 18.90 25.89
C SER A 45 5.60 17.64 26.20
N ASP A 46 5.05 16.96 25.19
CA ASP A 46 4.35 15.69 25.38
C ASP A 46 5.27 14.60 25.93
N LEU A 47 6.54 14.56 25.48
CA LEU A 47 7.54 13.64 26.01
C LEU A 47 7.86 13.92 27.48
N GLU A 48 8.00 15.19 27.86
CA GLU A 48 8.21 15.58 29.27
C GLU A 48 7.01 15.18 30.14
N LEU A 49 5.78 15.37 29.66
CA LEU A 49 4.56 14.91 30.33
C LEU A 49 4.49 13.38 30.41
N TYR A 50 4.90 12.68 29.35
CA TYR A 50 4.98 11.22 29.33
C TYR A 50 5.99 10.71 30.36
N ARG A 51 7.17 11.34 30.46
CA ARG A 51 8.20 11.03 31.46
C ARG A 51 7.70 11.25 32.89
N LYS A 52 7.05 12.39 33.15
CA LYS A 52 6.46 12.72 34.47
C LYS A 52 5.37 11.74 34.89
N ARG A 53 4.55 11.26 33.96
CA ARG A 53 3.50 10.25 34.22
C ARG A 53 4.07 8.85 34.43
N LYS A 54 5.06 8.44 33.64
CA LYS A 54 5.65 7.10 33.70
C LYS A 54 6.59 6.92 34.91
N LEU A 55 7.21 8.00 35.38
CA LEU A 55 8.21 8.00 36.46
C LEU A 55 7.66 8.52 37.80
N GLY A 56 6.38 8.25 38.09
CA GLY A 56 5.63 8.79 39.22
C GLY A 56 6.47 9.19 40.44
N LYS A 57 6.41 10.49 40.78
CA LYS A 57 6.80 11.10 42.07
C LYS A 57 8.28 11.32 42.44
N SER A 58 9.29 11.03 41.61
CA SER A 58 10.68 11.28 42.03
C SER A 58 11.62 11.74 40.90
N ALA A 59 11.55 13.01 40.53
CA ALA A 59 12.70 13.69 39.92
C ALA A 59 12.68 15.17 40.29
N PRO A 60 13.77 15.71 40.87
CA PRO A 60 13.87 17.15 41.11
C PRO A 60 13.82 17.87 39.77
N SER A 61 13.02 18.95 39.71
CA SER A 61 12.98 19.86 38.57
C SER A 61 14.33 20.55 38.47
N THR A 62 15.24 20.02 37.64
CA THR A 62 16.42 20.78 37.27
C THR A 62 15.94 21.93 36.39
N ASN A 63 15.90 23.12 36.98
CA ASN A 63 15.72 24.38 36.27
C ASN A 63 16.92 24.56 35.33
N LEU A 64 16.80 24.06 34.09
CA LEU A 64 17.72 24.45 33.02
C LEU A 64 17.18 25.71 32.34
N PRO A 65 18.05 26.67 31.98
CA PRO A 65 17.64 27.92 31.34
C PRO A 65 17.10 27.66 29.93
N ASP A 66 15.98 28.33 29.60
CA ASP A 66 15.21 28.23 28.35
C ASP A 66 16.05 28.31 27.06
N PRO A 67 16.00 27.27 26.21
CA PRO A 67 16.13 27.35 24.77
C PRO A 67 14.78 27.00 24.10
N VAL A 68 13.66 27.36 24.75
CA VAL A 68 12.32 26.81 24.50
C VAL A 68 11.85 26.98 23.05
N ALA A 69 12.21 28.07 22.37
CA ALA A 69 11.78 28.29 21.00
C ALA A 69 12.30 27.25 19.98
N ALA A 70 13.54 26.76 20.15
CA ALA A 70 14.15 25.81 19.20
C ALA A 70 13.73 24.35 19.44
N LEU A 71 13.36 24.00 20.68
CA LEU A 71 12.89 22.66 21.05
C LEU A 71 11.39 22.47 20.84
N ASN A 72 10.59 23.56 20.87
CA ASN A 72 9.13 23.48 20.74
C ASN A 72 8.67 22.94 19.37
N ASN A 73 9.49 23.14 18.34
CA ASN A 73 9.19 22.71 16.98
C ASN A 73 9.66 21.29 16.67
N LYS A 74 10.49 20.67 17.51
CA LYS A 74 10.88 19.27 17.31
C LYS A 74 9.66 18.37 17.45
N ARG A 75 9.52 17.43 16.54
CA ARG A 75 8.49 16.39 16.55
C ARG A 75 9.18 15.04 16.64
N TYR A 76 8.57 14.12 17.36
CA TYR A 76 9.06 12.76 17.51
C TYR A 76 7.98 11.82 17.01
N LEU A 77 8.28 11.09 15.94
CA LEU A 77 7.45 10.00 15.48
C LEU A 77 7.81 8.77 16.32
N ILE A 78 6.86 8.25 17.08
CA ILE A 78 7.08 7.10 17.96
C ILE A 78 6.48 5.88 17.29
N LEU A 79 7.32 4.98 16.78
CA LEU A 79 6.86 3.64 16.39
C LEU A 79 6.76 2.78 17.65
N THR A 80 5.56 2.35 18.01
CA THR A 80 5.34 1.45 19.14
C THR A 80 5.11 0.04 18.63
N TYR A 81 5.91 -0.91 19.13
CA TYR A 81 5.71 -2.34 18.96
C TYR A 81 5.15 -2.90 20.26
N ALA A 82 3.91 -3.39 20.24
CA ALA A 82 3.20 -3.93 21.39
C ALA A 82 2.71 -5.35 21.08
N VAL A 83 3.28 -6.32 21.77
CA VAL A 83 2.86 -7.73 21.77
C VAL A 83 2.52 -8.16 23.19
N GLU A 84 2.02 -9.39 23.38
CA GLU A 84 1.40 -9.87 24.63
C GLU A 84 2.18 -9.54 25.92
N PHE A 85 3.51 -9.61 25.87
CA PHE A 85 4.37 -9.40 27.05
C PHE A 85 5.48 -8.36 26.84
N ASP A 86 5.48 -7.64 25.71
CA ASP A 86 6.52 -6.67 25.40
C ASP A 86 5.93 -5.41 24.74
N ARG A 87 6.40 -4.25 25.18
CA ARG A 87 6.02 -2.95 24.61
C ARG A 87 7.23 -2.06 24.48
N VAL A 88 7.66 -1.85 23.24
CA VAL A 88 8.86 -1.08 22.90
C VAL A 88 8.49 0.13 22.08
N HIS A 89 9.11 1.26 22.40
CA HIS A 89 8.95 2.52 21.68
C HIS A 89 10.25 2.89 20.97
N TYR A 90 10.17 3.14 19.67
CA TYR A 90 11.29 3.60 18.85
C TYR A 90 11.06 5.07 18.47
N PRO A 91 11.73 6.02 19.16
CA PRO A 91 11.56 7.44 18.90
C PRO A 91 12.38 7.88 17.67
N LEU A 92 11.71 8.43 16.66
CA LEU A 92 12.30 8.97 15.45
C LEU A 92 12.17 10.50 15.48
N PRO A 93 13.24 11.25 15.78
CA PRO A 93 13.21 12.70 15.74
C PRO A 93 13.03 13.20 14.29
N LEU A 94 12.06 14.08 14.11
CA LEU A 94 11.76 14.74 12.84
C LEU A 94 12.22 16.20 12.91
N ASN A 95 12.89 16.62 11.84
CA ASN A 95 13.25 18.02 11.67
C ASN A 95 12.03 18.82 11.24
N PHE A 96 11.80 19.95 11.91
CA PHE A 96 10.76 20.87 11.51
C PHE A 96 11.19 21.63 10.25
N VAL A 97 10.30 21.67 9.27
CA VAL A 97 10.46 22.47 8.06
C VAL A 97 9.28 23.42 8.02
N GLU A 98 9.51 24.68 8.40
CA GLU A 98 8.46 25.70 8.45
C GLU A 98 7.98 26.05 7.04
N ASN A 99 8.93 26.41 6.16
CA ASN A 99 8.65 26.80 4.79
C ASN A 99 9.46 25.90 3.84
N PRO A 100 8.82 24.94 3.13
CA PRO A 100 9.52 24.14 2.14
C PRO A 100 10.00 25.05 1.00
N SER A 101 11.25 24.88 0.58
CA SER A 101 11.80 25.74 -0.47
C SER A 101 11.03 25.57 -1.79
N PRO A 102 10.83 26.66 -2.57
CA PRO A 102 10.15 26.58 -3.86
C PRO A 102 10.77 25.53 -4.80
N ALA A 103 12.09 25.33 -4.72
CA ALA A 103 12.80 24.31 -5.50
C ALA A 103 12.38 22.88 -5.11
N MET A 104 12.23 22.56 -3.82
CA MET A 104 11.74 21.24 -3.38
C MET A 104 10.31 20.98 -3.84
N LEU A 105 9.44 22.00 -3.76
CA LEU A 105 8.07 21.91 -4.23
C LEU A 105 8.01 21.68 -5.74
N GLN A 106 8.76 22.46 -6.52
CA GLN A 106 8.83 22.30 -7.98
C GLN A 106 9.35 20.92 -8.39
N ARG A 107 10.39 20.39 -7.72
CA ARG A 107 10.86 19.00 -7.96
C ARG A 107 9.77 17.98 -7.68
N THR A 108 9.04 18.15 -6.57
CA THR A 108 7.92 17.27 -6.21
C THR A 108 6.81 17.33 -7.26
N ILE A 109 6.43 18.52 -7.72
CA ILE A 109 5.43 18.72 -8.78
C ILE A 109 5.87 18.03 -10.08
N ARG A 110 7.14 18.19 -10.49
CA ARG A 110 7.66 17.52 -11.70
C ARG A 110 7.57 16.01 -11.58
N ARG A 111 8.03 15.44 -10.46
CA ARG A 111 7.97 14.01 -10.17
C ARG A 111 6.52 13.49 -10.23
N LEU A 112 5.60 14.17 -9.54
CA LEU A 112 4.19 13.78 -9.51
C LEU A 112 3.53 13.86 -10.90
N LYS A 113 3.81 14.92 -11.68
CA LYS A 113 3.32 15.03 -13.06
C LYS A 113 3.83 13.89 -13.94
N GLN A 114 5.09 13.49 -13.78
CA GLN A 114 5.65 12.36 -14.50
C GLN A 114 4.97 11.04 -14.11
N THR A 115 4.79 10.78 -12.81
CA THR A 115 4.09 9.57 -12.32
C THR A 115 2.65 9.50 -12.85
N LEU A 116 1.93 10.63 -12.89
CA LEU A 116 0.59 10.69 -13.46
C LEU A 116 0.58 10.41 -14.96
N LEU A 117 1.58 10.90 -15.71
CA LEU A 117 1.70 10.63 -17.13
C LEU A 117 1.95 9.13 -17.38
N GLU A 118 2.90 8.53 -16.66
CA GLU A 118 3.22 7.10 -16.72
C GLU A 118 2.02 6.22 -16.36
N THR A 119 1.23 6.62 -15.35
CA THR A 119 0.02 5.90 -14.96
C THR A 119 -1.03 5.98 -16.07
N ARG A 120 -1.22 7.16 -16.69
CA ARG A 120 -2.19 7.35 -17.79
C ARG A 120 -1.79 6.59 -19.04
N THR A 121 -0.52 6.59 -19.42
CA THR A 121 -0.05 5.81 -20.59
C THR A 121 -0.20 4.31 -20.34
N SER A 122 0.07 3.84 -19.12
CA SER A 122 -0.18 2.45 -18.71
C SER A 122 -1.67 2.08 -18.71
N SER A 123 -2.55 3.06 -18.49
CA SER A 123 -4.02 2.87 -18.48
C SER A 123 -4.62 2.82 -19.88
N ILE A 124 -4.06 3.58 -20.83
CA ILE A 124 -4.62 3.74 -22.19
C ILE A 124 -4.01 2.72 -23.17
N ASP A 125 -2.71 2.43 -23.04
CA ASP A 125 -1.95 1.56 -23.96
C ASP A 125 -1.38 0.29 -23.29
N GLY A 126 -1.85 -0.05 -22.09
CA GLY A 126 -1.36 -1.21 -21.34
C GLY A 126 -1.52 -2.53 -22.12
N PRO A 127 -0.62 -3.51 -21.93
CA PRO A 127 -0.74 -4.84 -22.53
C PRO A 127 -2.09 -5.49 -22.21
N ALA A 128 -2.69 -5.15 -21.06
CA ALA A 128 -4.03 -5.60 -20.69
C ALA A 128 -5.12 -5.14 -21.68
N ASN A 129 -5.03 -3.92 -22.23
CA ASN A 129 -6.02 -3.41 -23.18
C ASN A 129 -5.86 -4.03 -24.57
N LYS A 130 -4.60 -4.24 -25.01
CA LYS A 130 -4.30 -5.00 -26.24
C LYS A 130 -4.73 -6.45 -26.13
N THR A 131 -4.49 -7.08 -24.98
CA THR A 131 -4.91 -8.46 -24.69
C THR A 131 -6.44 -8.56 -24.61
N LEU A 132 -7.10 -7.56 -24.02
CA LEU A 132 -8.56 -7.51 -23.98
C LEU A 132 -9.15 -7.41 -25.39
N ALA A 133 -8.61 -6.54 -26.24
CA ALA A 133 -9.05 -6.39 -27.62
C ALA A 133 -8.82 -7.68 -28.45
N SER A 134 -7.67 -8.35 -28.29
CA SER A 134 -7.41 -9.62 -28.97
C SER A 134 -8.34 -10.74 -28.48
N MET A 135 -8.56 -10.83 -27.16
CA MET A 135 -9.49 -11.80 -26.58
C MET A 135 -10.95 -11.54 -27.00
N GLN A 136 -11.35 -10.27 -27.19
CA GLN A 136 -12.69 -9.93 -27.69
C GLN A 136 -12.86 -10.34 -29.16
N ALA A 137 -11.85 -10.13 -30.01
CA ALA A 137 -11.87 -10.56 -31.40
C ALA A 137 -11.91 -12.09 -31.54
N GLU A 138 -11.15 -12.81 -30.71
CA GLU A 138 -11.17 -14.26 -30.65
C GLU A 138 -12.54 -14.77 -30.15
N ASN A 139 -13.11 -14.16 -29.11
CA ASN A 139 -14.45 -14.52 -28.64
C ASN A 139 -15.54 -14.30 -29.72
N ALA A 140 -15.44 -13.24 -30.51
CA ALA A 140 -16.39 -12.98 -31.59
C ALA A 140 -16.31 -14.04 -32.70
N SER A 141 -15.10 -14.43 -33.09
CA SER A 141 -14.88 -15.47 -34.11
C SER A 141 -15.28 -16.85 -33.62
N LEU A 142 -15.01 -17.18 -32.36
CA LEU A 142 -15.49 -18.43 -31.74
C LEU A 142 -17.02 -18.49 -31.67
N ARG A 143 -17.69 -17.38 -31.31
CA ARG A 143 -19.16 -17.31 -31.32
C ARG A 143 -19.73 -17.55 -32.73
N LEU A 144 -19.12 -16.95 -33.74
CA LEU A 144 -19.54 -17.17 -35.14
C LEU A 144 -19.37 -18.64 -35.54
N ARG A 145 -18.26 -19.28 -35.13
CA ARG A 145 -17.99 -20.68 -35.44
C ARG A 145 -18.97 -21.63 -34.73
N ILE A 146 -19.32 -21.34 -33.48
CA ILE A 146 -20.33 -22.09 -32.73
C ILE A 146 -21.68 -21.99 -33.43
N GLN A 147 -22.06 -20.80 -33.88
CA GLN A 147 -23.32 -20.59 -34.59
C GLN A 147 -23.36 -21.39 -35.91
N GLN A 148 -22.32 -21.33 -36.73
CA GLN A 148 -22.23 -22.14 -37.95
C GLN A 148 -22.37 -23.64 -37.68
N LEU A 149 -21.76 -24.13 -36.60
CA LEU A 149 -21.86 -25.55 -36.21
C LEU A 149 -23.25 -25.92 -35.68
N GLN A 150 -23.98 -24.98 -35.08
CA GLN A 150 -25.36 -25.17 -34.66
C GLN A 150 -26.28 -25.24 -35.88
N ASP A 151 -26.17 -24.28 -36.80
CA ASP A 151 -26.94 -24.26 -38.04
C ASP A 151 -26.70 -25.55 -38.85
N THR A 152 -25.44 -25.96 -39.00
CA THR A 152 -25.09 -27.22 -39.70
C THR A 152 -25.66 -28.45 -38.98
N ARG A 153 -25.76 -28.44 -37.65
CA ARG A 153 -26.35 -29.55 -36.90
C ARG A 153 -27.87 -29.61 -37.06
N GLU A 154 -28.53 -28.46 -37.09
CA GLU A 154 -29.97 -28.36 -37.34
C GLU A 154 -30.31 -28.88 -38.74
N ASP A 155 -29.59 -28.44 -39.78
CA ASP A 155 -29.79 -28.93 -41.15
C ASP A 155 -29.61 -30.46 -41.25
N ASN A 156 -28.55 -31.02 -40.64
CA ASN A 156 -28.33 -32.46 -40.64
C ASN A 156 -29.41 -33.22 -39.85
N GLN A 157 -29.96 -32.64 -38.79
CA GLN A 157 -30.99 -33.26 -37.98
C GLN A 157 -32.34 -33.29 -38.72
N ASP A 158 -32.64 -32.25 -39.48
CA ASP A 158 -33.83 -32.16 -40.33
C ASP A 158 -33.76 -33.13 -41.53
N ASP A 159 -32.59 -33.25 -42.17
CA ASP A 159 -32.37 -34.23 -43.25
C ASP A 159 -32.50 -35.68 -42.76
N LEU A 160 -31.99 -35.97 -41.57
CA LEU A 160 -32.09 -37.29 -40.95
C LEU A 160 -33.54 -37.61 -40.55
N SER A 161 -34.27 -36.62 -40.01
CA SER A 161 -35.70 -36.73 -39.69
C SER A 161 -36.53 -37.03 -40.94
N SER A 162 -36.30 -36.28 -42.01
CA SER A 162 -36.95 -36.48 -43.31
C SER A 162 -36.69 -37.87 -43.88
N SER A 163 -35.43 -38.34 -43.84
CA SER A 163 -35.04 -39.67 -44.28
C SER A 163 -35.70 -40.79 -43.47
N VAL A 164 -35.79 -40.63 -42.13
CA VAL A 164 -36.46 -41.60 -41.25
C VAL A 164 -37.96 -41.66 -41.52
N VAL A 165 -38.61 -40.52 -41.77
CA VAL A 165 -40.03 -40.46 -42.14
C VAL A 165 -40.26 -41.16 -43.48
N HIS A 166 -39.39 -40.93 -44.47
CA HIS A 166 -39.45 -41.61 -45.76
C HIS A 166 -39.26 -43.12 -45.65
N LEU A 167 -38.28 -43.59 -44.88
CA LEU A 167 -38.07 -45.03 -44.66
C LEU A 167 -39.26 -45.70 -43.96
N LYS A 168 -39.83 -45.04 -42.93
CA LYS A 168 -41.02 -45.57 -42.23
C LYS A 168 -42.21 -45.72 -43.17
N ARG A 169 -42.36 -44.83 -44.14
CA ARG A 169 -43.45 -44.89 -45.13
C ARG A 169 -43.29 -46.01 -46.15
N GLN A 170 -42.06 -46.46 -46.43
CA GLN A 170 -41.80 -47.60 -47.32
C GLN A 170 -41.97 -48.96 -46.64
N LEU A 171 -42.01 -49.00 -45.31
CA LEU A 171 -42.13 -50.22 -44.50
C LEU A 171 -43.57 -50.51 -44.02
N GLN A 172 -44.55 -49.69 -44.41
CA GLN A 172 -45.99 -49.90 -44.21
C GLN A 172 -46.66 -50.24 -45.54
#